data_AF-A0A423GLT4-F1
#
_entry.id   AF-A0A423GLT4-F1
#
_cell.length_a   1.000
_cell.length_b   1.000
_cell.length_c   1.000
_cell.angle_alpha   90.00
_cell.angle_beta   90.00
_cell.angle_gamma   90.00
#
_symmetry.space_group_name_H-M   'P 1'
#
loop_
_entity.id
_entity.type
_entity.pdbx_description
1 polymer ?
#
loop_
_entity_poly.entity_id
_entity_poly.type
_entity_poly.pdbx_seq_one_letter_code
_entity_poly.pdbx_strand_id
1 'polypeptide(L)'
;MSGLTDFHIFWGAAMEIAEKQSASMEAEGAEDFAGNLYNEYVEQGAPKNKNKWLTERLENEFLCLNEKPVWVGEPAWLYHQGLPMVFLHQFLVSPSAQHIKEKISLGDTIYVFSSKHILKRSSGDSWTVIYRTAVQTVEGETAVETLE
;
A
#
# COMPACT_ATOMS: atom_id res chain seq x y z
N MET A 1 15.63 -23.63 -9.71
CA MET A 1 14.40 -22.85 -9.88
C MET A 1 14.72 -21.70 -10.82
N SER A 2 13.81 -21.33 -11.73
CA SER A 2 13.95 -20.10 -12.50
C SER A 2 13.79 -18.90 -11.55
N GLY A 3 14.60 -17.85 -11.71
CA GLY A 3 14.56 -16.68 -10.81
C GLY A 3 13.19 -16.01 -10.67
N LEU A 4 12.32 -16.13 -11.68
CA LEU A 4 10.92 -15.69 -11.64
C LEU A 4 10.06 -16.47 -10.62
N THR A 5 10.30 -17.77 -10.47
CA THR A 5 9.57 -18.60 -9.51
C THR A 5 10.00 -18.28 -8.08
N ASP A 6 11.29 -18.02 -7.87
CA ASP A 6 11.83 -17.66 -6.56
C ASP A 6 11.31 -16.29 -6.09
N PHE A 7 11.20 -15.32 -7.01
CA PHE A 7 10.61 -14.00 -6.73
C PHE A 7 9.14 -14.09 -6.29
N HIS A 8 8.27 -14.81 -7.03
CA HIS A 8 6.86 -14.91 -6.64
C HIS A 8 6.66 -15.63 -5.30
N ILE A 9 7.46 -16.65 -4.99
CA ILE A 9 7.44 -17.33 -3.69
C ILE A 9 7.94 -16.40 -2.57
N PHE A 10 8.86 -15.50 -2.88
CA PHE A 10 9.30 -14.48 -1.94
C PHE A 10 8.21 -13.43 -1.70
N TRP A 11 7.61 -12.90 -2.76
CA TRP A 11 6.55 -11.90 -2.67
C TRP A 11 5.33 -12.44 -1.94
N GLY A 12 4.87 -13.67 -2.23
CA GLY A 12 3.77 -14.28 -1.49
C GLY A 12 4.04 -14.36 0.03
N ALA A 13 5.27 -14.67 0.43
CA ALA A 13 5.64 -14.64 1.84
C ALA A 13 5.68 -13.21 2.43
N ALA A 14 6.06 -12.20 1.64
CA ALA A 14 6.02 -10.79 2.05
C ALA A 14 4.57 -10.29 2.24
N MET A 15 3.65 -10.72 1.36
CA MET A 15 2.21 -10.43 1.47
C MET A 15 1.63 -10.94 2.79
N GLU A 16 1.89 -12.20 3.14
CA GLU A 16 1.43 -12.78 4.42
C GLU A 16 1.93 -12.00 5.66
N ILE A 17 3.08 -11.35 5.56
CA ILE A 17 3.62 -10.50 6.63
C ILE A 17 2.95 -9.11 6.62
N ALA A 18 2.71 -8.53 5.45
CA ALA A 18 2.01 -7.26 5.30
C ALA A 18 0.56 -7.33 5.81
N GLU A 19 -0.16 -8.42 5.52
CA GLU A 19 -1.53 -8.65 5.98
C GLU A 19 -1.65 -8.64 7.51
N LYS A 20 -0.66 -9.22 8.21
CA LYS A 20 -0.59 -9.18 9.69
C LYS A 20 -0.44 -7.76 10.24
N GLN A 21 -0.01 -6.81 9.40
CA GLN A 21 0.10 -5.40 9.74
C GLN A 21 -1.12 -4.57 9.28
N SER A 22 -2.19 -5.22 8.78
CA SER A 22 -3.35 -4.56 8.16
C SER A 22 -2.99 -3.81 6.88
N ALA A 23 -2.01 -4.31 6.12
CA ALA A 23 -1.58 -3.79 4.84
C ALA A 23 -1.66 -4.86 3.74
N SER A 24 -1.42 -4.47 2.50
CA SER A 24 -1.34 -5.37 1.35
C SER A 24 -0.18 -5.00 0.44
N MET A 25 0.22 -5.95 -0.40
CA MET A 25 1.25 -5.78 -1.44
C MET A 25 0.70 -6.17 -2.81
N GLU A 26 -0.54 -5.81 -3.11
CA GLU A 26 -1.22 -6.15 -4.38
C GLU A 26 -1.56 -4.93 -5.24
N ALA A 27 -1.54 -3.74 -4.66
CA ALA A 27 -1.91 -2.51 -5.36
C ALA A 27 -0.86 -2.09 -6.40
N GLU A 28 -1.25 -1.17 -7.30
CA GLU A 28 -0.33 -0.56 -8.26
C GLU A 28 0.88 0.07 -7.54
N GLY A 29 2.09 -0.28 -7.99
CA GLY A 29 3.35 0.14 -7.36
C GLY A 29 3.88 -0.79 -6.27
N ALA A 30 3.11 -1.80 -5.84
CA ALA A 30 3.60 -2.83 -4.93
C ALA A 30 4.67 -3.73 -5.56
N GLU A 31 4.62 -3.96 -6.88
CA GLU A 31 5.62 -4.74 -7.61
C GLU A 31 7.01 -4.13 -7.52
N ASP A 32 7.13 -2.81 -7.71
CA ASP A 32 8.41 -2.08 -7.59
C ASP A 32 9.00 -2.24 -6.19
N PHE A 33 8.15 -2.12 -5.16
CA PHE A 33 8.55 -2.32 -3.77
C PHE A 33 9.00 -3.77 -3.52
N ALA A 34 8.22 -4.76 -3.98
CA ALA A 34 8.53 -6.17 -3.85
C ALA A 34 9.84 -6.53 -4.57
N GLY A 35 10.07 -5.99 -5.76
CA GLY A 35 11.30 -6.15 -6.53
C GLY A 35 12.53 -5.62 -5.78
N ASN A 36 12.44 -4.39 -5.23
CA ASN A 36 13.51 -3.82 -4.42
C ASN A 36 13.78 -4.64 -3.16
N LEU A 37 12.72 -5.05 -2.44
CA LEU A 37 12.81 -5.89 -1.25
C LEU A 37 13.47 -7.25 -1.55
N TYR A 38 13.16 -7.86 -2.70
CA TYR A 38 13.78 -9.11 -3.14
C TYR A 38 15.26 -8.92 -3.50
N ASN A 39 15.60 -7.83 -4.18
CA ASN A 39 17.00 -7.51 -4.50
C ASN A 39 17.82 -7.35 -3.22
N GLU A 40 17.31 -6.61 -2.22
CA GLU A 40 17.95 -6.48 -0.91
C GLU A 40 18.17 -7.85 -0.23
N TYR A 41 17.16 -8.73 -0.29
CA TYR A 41 17.25 -10.08 0.26
C TYR A 41 18.36 -10.91 -0.42
N VAL A 42 18.46 -10.83 -1.75
CA VAL A 42 19.50 -11.54 -2.53
C VAL A 42 20.89 -10.97 -2.27
N GLU A 43 21.03 -9.65 -2.22
CA GLU A 43 22.31 -8.96 -1.94
C GLU A 43 22.87 -9.31 -0.56
N GLN A 44 22.01 -9.55 0.42
CA GLN A 44 22.39 -10.04 1.76
C GLN A 44 22.71 -11.55 1.79
N GLY A 45 22.79 -12.21 0.63
CA GLY A 45 23.12 -13.62 0.51
C GLY A 45 21.94 -14.55 0.77
N ALA A 46 20.71 -14.08 0.57
CA ALA A 46 19.46 -14.82 0.78
C ALA A 46 19.39 -15.51 2.16
N PRO A 47 19.24 -14.72 3.25
CA PRO A 47 19.18 -15.24 4.61
C PRO A 47 18.25 -16.46 4.77
N LYS A 48 18.78 -17.54 5.36
CA LYS A 48 18.07 -18.84 5.45
C LYS A 48 16.66 -18.76 6.05
N ASN A 49 16.46 -17.87 7.03
CA ASN A 49 15.15 -17.66 7.64
C ASN A 49 14.45 -16.45 7.01
N LYS A 50 13.88 -16.68 5.82
CA LYS A 50 13.15 -15.67 5.03
C LYS A 50 12.04 -14.98 5.82
N ASN A 51 11.22 -15.72 6.57
CA ASN A 51 10.08 -15.14 7.28
C ASN A 51 10.53 -14.22 8.42
N LYS A 52 11.58 -14.59 9.16
CA LYS A 52 12.15 -13.71 10.18
C LYS A 52 12.71 -12.44 9.54
N TRP A 53 13.48 -12.59 8.46
CA TRP A 53 14.06 -11.46 7.74
C TRP A 53 12.98 -10.51 7.21
N LEU A 54 11.92 -11.04 6.59
CA LEU A 54 10.78 -10.25 6.10
C LEU A 54 10.06 -9.54 7.24
N THR A 55 9.84 -10.21 8.37
CA THR A 55 9.19 -9.61 9.54
C THR A 55 9.98 -8.42 10.07
N GLU A 56 11.30 -8.58 10.22
CA GLU A 56 12.18 -7.50 10.69
C GLU A 56 12.27 -6.36 9.67
N ARG A 57 12.39 -6.68 8.38
CA ARG A 57 12.54 -5.69 7.31
C ARG A 57 11.27 -4.88 7.05
N LEU A 58 10.09 -5.48 7.23
CA LEU A 58 8.80 -4.84 6.98
C LEU A 58 8.19 -4.17 8.22
N GLU A 59 8.84 -4.24 9.40
CA GLU A 59 8.29 -3.76 10.67
C GLU A 59 7.85 -2.28 10.64
N ASN A 60 8.54 -1.44 9.86
CA ASN A 60 8.33 0.00 9.80
C ASN A 60 7.97 0.53 8.39
N GLU A 61 7.51 -0.35 7.51
CA GLU A 61 7.17 0.04 6.13
C GLU A 61 5.72 0.51 6.00
N PHE A 62 4.78 -0.14 6.69
CA PHE A 62 3.35 0.17 6.64
C PHE A 62 2.94 1.13 7.76
N LEU A 63 3.42 2.38 7.64
CA LEU A 63 3.25 3.38 8.69
C LEU A 63 1.84 3.97 8.72
N CYS A 64 1.35 4.20 9.93
CA CYS A 64 0.08 4.88 10.21
C CYS A 64 0.35 6.15 11.03
N LEU A 65 -0.40 7.22 10.77
CA LEU A 65 -0.28 8.46 11.54
C LEU A 65 -0.65 8.25 13.01
N ASN A 66 -1.80 7.58 13.25
CA ASN A 66 -2.33 7.34 14.59
C ASN A 66 -2.75 5.89 14.76
N GLU A 67 -3.86 5.51 14.12
CA GLU A 67 -4.47 4.18 14.21
C GLU A 67 -4.28 3.41 12.91
N LYS A 68 -4.29 2.09 12.99
CA LYS A 68 -4.28 1.22 11.80
C LYS A 68 -5.61 1.32 11.05
N PRO A 69 -5.61 1.17 9.71
CA PRO A 69 -6.86 1.10 8.98
C PRO A 69 -7.67 -0.13 9.40
N VAL A 70 -8.97 0.08 9.58
CA VAL A 70 -9.98 -0.98 9.72
C VAL A 70 -10.64 -1.12 8.35
N TRP A 71 -10.20 -2.12 7.60
CA TRP A 71 -10.70 -2.39 6.26
C TRP A 71 -12.12 -2.96 6.28
N VAL A 72 -12.93 -2.61 5.28
CA VAL A 72 -14.26 -3.20 5.08
C VAL A 72 -14.12 -4.57 4.40
N GLY A 73 -13.26 -4.64 3.38
CA GLY A 73 -12.87 -5.87 2.71
C GLY A 73 -11.38 -6.15 2.86
N GLU A 74 -10.75 -6.68 1.80
CA GLU A 74 -9.31 -6.94 1.79
C GLU A 74 -8.49 -5.65 1.90
N PRO A 75 -7.31 -5.66 2.54
CA PRO A 75 -6.47 -4.47 2.63
C PRO A 75 -6.07 -3.93 1.25
N ALA A 76 -6.17 -2.62 1.06
CA ALA A 76 -5.81 -1.94 -0.20
C ALA A 76 -4.77 -0.84 0.04
N TRP A 77 -3.58 -1.23 0.51
CA TRP A 77 -2.52 -0.29 0.86
C TRP A 77 -1.96 0.39 -0.38
N LEU A 78 -1.88 1.73 -0.36
CA LEU A 78 -1.43 2.49 -1.52
C LEU A 78 0.08 2.65 -1.56
N TYR A 79 0.62 2.72 -2.77
CA TYR A 79 2.03 2.94 -3.05
C TYR A 79 2.25 4.21 -3.86
N HIS A 80 3.42 4.80 -3.68
CA HIS A 80 3.86 5.95 -4.47
C HIS A 80 5.38 5.90 -4.67
N GLN A 81 5.83 5.97 -5.92
CA GLN A 81 7.26 5.85 -6.30
C GLN A 81 7.95 4.60 -5.73
N GLY A 82 7.24 3.45 -5.79
CA GLY A 82 7.76 2.15 -5.34
C GLY A 82 7.90 2.00 -3.82
N LEU A 83 7.23 2.85 -3.05
CA LEU A 83 7.23 2.81 -1.59
C LEU A 83 5.79 2.80 -1.04
N PRO A 84 5.52 2.07 0.05
CA PRO A 84 4.24 2.15 0.74
C PRO A 84 3.97 3.59 1.19
N MET A 85 2.75 4.06 0.99
CA MET A 85 2.32 5.36 1.50
C MET A 85 1.99 5.26 2.99
N VAL A 86 2.02 6.40 3.70
CA VAL A 86 1.62 6.48 5.11
C VAL A 86 0.10 6.61 5.17
N PHE A 87 -0.55 5.71 5.91
CA PHE A 87 -1.99 5.83 6.21
C PHE A 87 -2.22 6.98 7.19
N LEU A 88 -3.16 7.88 6.86
CA LEU A 88 -3.45 9.06 7.66
C LEU A 88 -4.76 8.93 8.44
N HIS A 89 -5.83 8.57 7.74
CA HIS A 89 -7.18 8.58 8.30
C HIS A 89 -8.13 7.76 7.43
N GLN A 90 -9.24 7.31 8.01
CA GLN A 90 -10.38 6.78 7.27
C GLN A 90 -11.68 7.38 7.76
N PHE A 91 -12.69 7.43 6.90
CA PHE A 91 -14.03 7.84 7.28
C PHE A 91 -15.10 7.21 6.38
N LEU A 92 -16.28 6.99 6.98
CA LEU A 92 -17.48 6.55 6.28
C LEU A 92 -18.21 7.75 5.69
N VAL A 93 -18.48 7.72 4.38
CA VAL A 93 -19.36 8.71 3.75
C VAL A 93 -20.80 8.43 4.18
N SER A 94 -21.38 9.30 4.99
CA SER A 94 -22.68 9.03 5.59
C SER A 94 -23.78 8.80 4.54
N PRO A 95 -24.56 7.69 4.63
CA PRO A 95 -25.77 7.48 3.81
C PRO A 95 -26.81 8.61 3.94
N SER A 96 -26.75 9.36 5.05
CA SER A 96 -27.65 10.48 5.31
C SER A 96 -27.22 11.79 4.62
N ALA A 97 -26.00 11.87 4.06
CA ALA A 97 -25.47 13.04 3.38
C ALA A 97 -26.04 13.20 1.95
N GLN A 98 -27.37 13.19 1.82
CA GLN A 98 -28.08 13.23 0.54
C GLN A 98 -27.76 14.48 -0.31
N HIS A 99 -27.26 15.55 0.31
CA HIS A 99 -26.87 16.79 -0.36
C HIS A 99 -25.60 16.68 -1.22
N ILE A 100 -24.79 15.62 -1.07
CA ILE A 100 -23.57 15.38 -1.87
C ILE A 100 -23.65 14.11 -2.75
N LYS A 101 -24.78 13.41 -2.76
CA LYS A 101 -24.93 12.09 -3.42
C LYS A 101 -24.62 12.06 -4.92
N GLU A 102 -24.73 13.19 -5.61
CA GLU A 102 -24.43 13.30 -7.05
C GLU A 102 -22.93 13.49 -7.34
N LYS A 103 -22.13 13.74 -6.30
CA LYS A 103 -20.70 14.02 -6.39
C LYS A 103 -19.83 12.94 -5.77
N ILE A 104 -20.38 12.16 -4.85
CA ILE A 104 -19.67 11.10 -4.14
C ILE A 104 -20.64 9.97 -3.77
N SER A 105 -20.14 8.74 -3.83
CA SER A 105 -20.86 7.55 -3.37
C SER A 105 -21.09 7.62 -1.86
N LEU A 106 -22.34 7.40 -1.43
CA LEU A 106 -22.70 7.36 -0.01
C LEU A 106 -22.63 5.91 0.50
N GLY A 107 -22.19 5.72 1.73
CA GLY A 107 -21.99 4.41 2.35
C GLY A 107 -20.57 3.87 2.20
N ASP A 108 -19.78 4.42 1.27
CA ASP A 108 -18.40 3.97 1.06
C ASP A 108 -17.48 4.44 2.18
N THR A 109 -16.45 3.63 2.45
CA THR A 109 -15.36 3.99 3.35
C THR A 109 -14.16 4.47 2.55
N ILE A 110 -13.68 5.67 2.89
CA ILE A 110 -12.53 6.30 2.23
C ILE A 110 -11.32 6.21 3.16
N TYR A 111 -10.20 5.74 2.61
CA TYR A 111 -8.91 5.66 3.30
C TYR A 111 -7.95 6.66 2.67
N VAL A 112 -7.39 7.55 3.48
CA VAL A 112 -6.51 8.63 3.04
C VAL A 112 -5.06 8.27 3.32
N PHE A 113 -4.22 8.34 2.30
CA PHE A 113 -2.79 8.08 2.36
C PHE A 113 -1.99 9.30 1.93
N SER A 114 -0.75 9.41 2.43
CA SER A 114 0.20 10.41 1.93
C SER A 114 1.59 9.85 1.69
N SER A 115 2.33 10.47 0.78
CA SER A 115 3.73 10.17 0.56
C SER A 115 4.49 11.41 0.12
N LYS A 116 5.81 11.37 0.26
CA LYS A 116 6.70 12.35 -0.37
C LYS A 116 6.81 11.99 -1.85
N HIS A 117 6.51 12.95 -2.71
CA HIS A 117 6.78 12.86 -4.13
C HIS A 117 8.12 13.54 -4.42
N ILE A 118 9.12 12.74 -4.79
CA ILE A 118 10.45 13.24 -5.12
C ILE A 118 10.46 13.70 -6.58
N LEU A 119 10.84 14.96 -6.79
CA LEU A 119 11.03 15.58 -8.09
C LEU A 119 12.51 15.56 -8.43
N LYS A 120 12.93 14.62 -9.29
CA LYS A 120 14.30 14.58 -9.80
C LYS A 120 14.51 15.76 -10.76
N ARG A 121 15.33 16.73 -10.36
CA ARG A 121 15.71 17.89 -11.18
C ARG A 121 17.22 17.98 -11.31
N SER A 122 17.70 18.51 -12.44
CA SER A 122 19.12 18.71 -12.70
C SER A 122 19.81 19.67 -11.72
N SER A 123 19.06 20.51 -11.00
CA SER A 123 19.56 21.48 -10.02
C SER A 123 19.46 21.03 -8.55
N GLY A 124 19.15 19.76 -8.29
CA GLY A 124 19.00 19.18 -6.96
C GLY A 124 17.60 18.62 -6.70
N ASP A 125 17.51 17.67 -5.77
CA ASP A 125 16.26 17.02 -5.41
C ASP A 125 15.35 17.98 -4.62
N SER A 126 14.10 18.09 -5.06
CA SER A 126 13.02 18.77 -4.33
C SER A 126 11.87 17.78 -4.13
N TRP A 127 11.00 18.03 -3.15
CA TRP A 127 9.88 17.15 -2.89
C TRP A 127 8.59 17.92 -2.61
N THR A 128 7.47 17.28 -2.92
CA THR A 128 6.12 17.71 -2.54
C THR A 128 5.43 16.61 -1.75
N VAL A 129 4.31 16.92 -1.10
CA VAL A 129 3.44 15.90 -0.52
C VAL A 129 2.36 15.55 -1.52
N ILE A 130 2.14 14.26 -1.76
CA ILE A 130 0.99 13.75 -2.48
C ILE A 130 0.04 13.05 -1.51
N TYR A 131 -1.25 13.24 -1.72
CA TYR A 131 -2.31 12.51 -1.05
C TYR A 131 -3.03 11.64 -2.07
N ARG A 132 -3.38 10.43 -1.69
CA ARG A 132 -4.17 9.50 -2.49
C ARG A 132 -5.23 8.86 -1.61
N THR A 133 -6.29 8.36 -2.23
CA THR A 133 -7.38 7.69 -1.54
C THR A 133 -7.63 6.30 -2.10
N ALA A 134 -7.85 5.34 -1.22
CA ALA A 134 -8.52 4.09 -1.57
C ALA A 134 -9.97 4.20 -1.11
N VAL A 135 -10.90 3.62 -1.86
CA VAL A 135 -12.33 3.64 -1.54
C VAL A 135 -12.82 2.20 -1.52
N GLN A 136 -13.54 1.81 -0.47
CA GLN A 136 -14.23 0.53 -0.41
C GLN A 136 -15.72 0.71 -0.28
N THR A 137 -16.48 -0.07 -1.03
CA THR A 137 -17.94 -0.14 -0.90
C THR A 137 -18.33 -0.73 0.46
N VAL A 138 -19.63 -0.71 0.77
CA VAL A 138 -20.15 -1.35 1.98
C VAL A 138 -19.96 -2.87 2.00
N GLU A 139 -19.82 -3.49 0.82
CA GLU A 139 -19.51 -4.91 0.63
C GLU A 139 -18.01 -5.21 0.73
N GLY A 140 -17.16 -4.19 0.83
CA GLY A 140 -15.71 -4.32 0.94
C GLY A 140 -14.98 -4.41 -0.40
N GLU A 141 -15.65 -4.14 -1.52
CA GLU A 141 -15.01 -4.08 -2.82
C GLU A 141 -14.18 -2.80 -2.93
N THR A 142 -12.89 -2.94 -3.26
CA THR A 142 -12.03 -1.78 -3.52
C THR A 142 -12.35 -1.19 -4.89
N ALA A 143 -12.84 0.04 -4.91
CA ALA A 143 -13.07 0.76 -6.15
C ALA A 143 -11.72 1.06 -6.82
N VAL A 144 -11.54 0.53 -8.04
CA VAL A 144 -10.36 0.78 -8.86
C VAL A 144 -10.74 1.85 -9.87
N GLU A 145 -9.98 2.95 -9.93
CA GLU A 145 -10.09 3.88 -11.06
C GLU A 145 -9.59 3.17 -12.33
N THR A 146 -10.50 2.65 -13.14
CA THR A 146 -10.18 2.36 -14.54
C THR A 146 -10.07 3.71 -15.26
N LEU A 147 -8.85 4.20 -15.44
CA LEU A 147 -8.58 5.28 -16.37
C LEU A 147 -8.83 4.74 -17.79
N GLU A 148 -9.96 5.11 -18.40
CA GLU A 148 -10.19 4.98 -19.85
C GLU A 148 -9.37 6.00 -20.65
#